data_AF-A0A246E5Y1-F1
#
_entry.id   AF-A0A246E5Y1-F1
#
_cell.length_a   1.000
_cell.length_b   1.000
_cell.length_c   1.000
_cell.angle_alpha   90.00
_cell.angle_beta   90.00
_cell.angle_gamma   90.00
#
_symmetry.space_group_name_H-M   'P 1'
#
loop_
_entity.id
_entity.type
_entity.pdbx_description
1 polymer ?
#
loop_
_entity_poly.entity_id
_entity_poly.type
_entity_poly.pdbx_seq_one_letter_code
_entity_poly.pdbx_strand_id
1 'polypeptide(L)'
;MFGPQVNLWALPLGSRYAAFEEELDVITDSTPLLSVEHSFGSSPGGQAERLGADFQARVVLAGIGMLDGWEPQDGTAYYAIQGPTDINRALDGMQVDPFGYAVTASEENGFTELDSGFTGFRPFGQHGDVISADPSMNLQTHLHLERIFMELANR
;
A
#
# COMPACT_ATOMS: atom_id res chain seq x y z
N MET A 1 -19.99 -0.82 0.86
CA MET A 1 -18.85 -1.12 -0.02
C MET A 1 -17.62 -0.67 0.75
N PHE A 2 -16.83 -1.61 1.25
CA PHE A 2 -15.70 -1.28 2.12
C PHE A 2 -14.50 -0.91 1.24
N GLY A 3 -13.81 0.18 1.59
CA GLY A 3 -12.71 0.77 0.81
C GLY A 3 -11.41 -0.05 0.87
N PRO A 4 -10.28 0.53 0.42
CA PRO A 4 -8.99 -0.16 0.37
C PRO A 4 -8.59 -0.74 1.73
N GLN A 5 -9.08 -0.18 2.84
CA GLN A 5 -8.82 -0.66 4.20
C GLN A 5 -9.23 -2.12 4.46
N VAL A 6 -10.00 -2.78 3.58
CA VAL A 6 -10.26 -4.23 3.69
C VAL A 6 -9.10 -5.02 3.11
N ASN A 7 -8.23 -5.42 4.00
CA ASN A 7 -6.98 -6.07 3.64
C ASN A 7 -7.16 -7.51 3.13
N LEU A 8 -8.35 -8.11 3.35
CA LEU A 8 -8.69 -9.43 2.82
C LEU A 8 -8.60 -9.51 1.29
N TRP A 9 -8.83 -8.42 0.56
CA TRP A 9 -8.72 -8.41 -0.90
C TRP A 9 -7.31 -8.62 -1.41
N ALA A 10 -6.30 -8.35 -0.58
CA ALA A 10 -4.90 -8.60 -0.94
C ALA A 10 -4.62 -10.11 -1.10
N LEU A 11 -5.38 -10.99 -0.44
CA LEU A 11 -5.21 -12.44 -0.53
C LEU A 11 -5.45 -12.99 -1.96
N PRO A 12 -6.66 -12.87 -2.54
CA PRO A 12 -6.90 -13.37 -3.89
C PRO A 12 -6.12 -12.59 -4.96
N LEU A 13 -5.84 -11.30 -4.75
CA LEU A 13 -5.07 -10.49 -5.68
C LEU A 13 -3.59 -10.87 -5.67
N GLY A 14 -2.99 -11.07 -4.49
CA GLY A 14 -1.61 -11.50 -4.35
C GLY A 14 -1.36 -12.89 -4.91
N SER A 15 -2.33 -13.81 -4.75
CA SER A 15 -2.23 -15.14 -5.39
C SER A 15 -2.20 -15.06 -6.92
N ARG A 16 -3.00 -14.17 -7.53
CA ARG A 16 -2.97 -13.97 -8.99
C ARG A 16 -1.71 -13.25 -9.43
N TYR A 17 -1.21 -12.33 -8.61
CA TYR A 17 0.02 -11.62 -8.91
C TYR A 17 1.22 -12.57 -8.86
N ALA A 18 1.33 -13.43 -7.86
CA ALA A 18 2.37 -14.46 -7.81
C ALA A 18 2.33 -15.40 -9.02
N ALA A 19 1.15 -15.88 -9.41
CA ALA A 19 1.02 -16.72 -10.60
C ALA A 19 1.41 -15.99 -11.90
N PHE A 20 1.10 -14.69 -12.00
CA PHE A 20 1.51 -13.88 -13.14
C PHE A 20 3.02 -13.68 -13.20
N GLU A 21 3.66 -13.46 -12.05
CA GLU A 21 5.12 -13.34 -11.96
C GLU A 21 5.79 -14.66 -12.33
N GLU A 22 5.32 -15.80 -11.83
CA GLU A 22 5.82 -17.14 -12.18
C GLU A 22 5.76 -17.39 -13.70
N GLU A 23 4.65 -17.04 -14.36
CA GLU A 23 4.54 -17.14 -15.82
C GLU A 23 5.46 -16.16 -16.55
N LEU A 24 5.68 -14.96 -15.99
CA LEU A 24 6.53 -13.93 -16.56
C LEU A 24 8.02 -14.33 -16.50
N ASP A 25 8.48 -14.93 -15.40
CA ASP A 25 9.85 -15.43 -15.26
C ASP A 25 10.17 -16.49 -16.33
N VAL A 26 9.23 -17.43 -16.54
CA VAL A 26 9.37 -18.49 -17.56
C VAL A 26 9.58 -17.92 -18.97
N ILE A 27 8.90 -16.83 -19.33
CA ILE A 27 9.00 -16.25 -20.68
C ILE A 27 10.12 -15.23 -20.84
N THR A 28 10.66 -14.71 -19.75
CA THR A 28 11.70 -13.66 -19.77
C THR A 28 13.11 -14.20 -19.59
N ASP A 29 13.28 -15.52 -19.42
CA ASP A 29 14.58 -16.21 -19.34
C ASP A 29 15.49 -15.58 -18.28
N SER A 30 14.96 -15.42 -17.06
CA SER A 30 15.64 -14.81 -15.92
C SER A 30 16.04 -13.34 -16.09
N THR A 31 15.35 -12.60 -16.97
CA THR A 31 15.47 -11.14 -16.98
C THR A 31 14.98 -10.60 -15.64
N PRO A 32 15.77 -9.76 -14.93
CA PRO A 32 15.37 -9.24 -13.63
C PRO A 32 14.00 -8.55 -13.67
N LEU A 33 13.08 -9.02 -12.82
CA LEU A 33 11.73 -8.49 -12.72
C LEU A 33 11.65 -7.39 -11.67
N LEU A 34 10.94 -6.31 -12.03
CA LEU A 34 10.68 -5.16 -11.16
C LEU A 34 9.18 -5.07 -10.91
N SER A 35 8.79 -5.00 -9.64
CA SER A 35 7.44 -4.59 -9.26
C SER A 35 7.35 -3.08 -9.06
N VAL A 36 6.30 -2.46 -9.59
CA VAL A 36 5.92 -1.07 -9.29
C VAL A 36 4.47 -1.05 -8.85
N GLU A 37 4.26 -0.63 -7.60
CA GLU A 37 2.97 -0.72 -6.93
C GLU A 37 2.55 0.65 -6.43
N HIS A 38 1.24 0.94 -6.44
CA HIS A 38 0.72 2.21 -5.95
C HIS A 38 -0.40 2.00 -4.94
N SER A 39 -0.39 2.77 -3.84
CA SER A 39 -1.42 2.75 -2.81
C SER A 39 -1.71 1.32 -2.32
N PHE A 40 -2.95 0.85 -2.43
CA PHE A 40 -3.33 -0.51 -2.06
C PHE A 40 -2.51 -1.59 -2.76
N GLY A 41 -1.90 -1.33 -3.91
CA GLY A 41 -1.07 -2.28 -4.64
C GLY A 41 0.09 -2.87 -3.83
N SER A 42 0.55 -2.17 -2.78
CA SER A 42 1.58 -2.68 -1.86
C SER A 42 1.17 -3.96 -1.14
N SER A 43 -0.11 -4.08 -0.81
CA SER A 43 -0.64 -5.20 -0.03
C SER A 43 -0.71 -6.52 -0.82
N PRO A 44 -1.34 -6.59 -2.02
CA PRO A 44 -1.27 -7.79 -2.84
C PRO A 44 0.15 -8.07 -3.34
N GLY A 45 1.00 -7.05 -3.55
CA GLY A 45 2.42 -7.27 -3.86
C GLY A 45 3.15 -8.00 -2.72
N GLY A 46 2.95 -7.56 -1.48
CA GLY A 46 3.50 -8.26 -0.31
C GLY A 46 2.92 -9.67 -0.17
N GLN A 47 1.63 -9.84 -0.42
CA GLN A 47 1.03 -11.18 -0.43
C GLN A 47 1.58 -12.07 -1.54
N ALA A 48 1.93 -11.52 -2.71
CA ALA A 48 2.55 -12.27 -3.79
C ALA A 48 3.94 -12.79 -3.37
N GLU A 49 4.77 -11.94 -2.75
CA GLU A 49 6.06 -12.37 -2.20
C GLU A 49 5.91 -13.45 -1.13
N ARG A 50 4.89 -13.37 -0.26
CA ARG A 50 4.61 -14.46 0.71
C ARG A 50 4.26 -15.79 0.05
N LEU A 51 3.83 -15.76 -1.21
CA LEU A 51 3.50 -16.94 -2.01
C LEU A 51 4.66 -17.37 -2.92
N GLY A 52 5.82 -16.71 -2.82
CA GLY A 52 7.04 -17.07 -3.55
C GLY A 52 7.28 -16.29 -4.84
N ALA A 53 6.51 -15.22 -5.10
CA ALA A 53 6.87 -14.31 -6.17
C ALA A 53 8.27 -13.72 -5.91
N ASP A 54 9.14 -13.75 -6.90
CA ASP A 54 10.51 -13.28 -6.81
C ASP A 54 10.70 -12.01 -7.66
N PHE A 55 11.18 -10.94 -7.04
CA PHE A 55 11.42 -9.68 -7.72
C PHE A 55 12.84 -9.23 -7.43
N GLN A 56 13.56 -8.75 -8.45
CA GLN A 56 14.86 -8.15 -8.21
C GLN A 56 14.72 -6.82 -7.45
N ALA A 57 13.61 -6.11 -7.67
CA ALA A 57 13.27 -4.91 -6.93
C ALA A 57 11.76 -4.71 -6.82
N ARG A 58 11.32 -4.06 -5.75
CA ARG A 58 9.96 -3.56 -5.56
C ARG A 58 9.99 -2.06 -5.26
N VAL A 59 9.24 -1.29 -6.04
CA VAL A 59 9.08 0.16 -5.87
C VAL A 59 7.63 0.44 -5.50
N VAL A 60 7.42 0.95 -4.29
CA VAL A 60 6.10 1.23 -3.73
C VAL A 60 5.87 2.74 -3.70
N LEU A 61 4.86 3.19 -4.44
CA LEU A 61 4.47 4.58 -4.58
C LEU A 61 3.25 4.87 -3.70
N ALA A 62 3.39 5.74 -2.70
CA ALA A 62 2.32 6.05 -1.75
C ALA A 62 1.67 4.79 -1.15
N GLY A 63 2.49 3.76 -0.87
CA GLY A 63 2.02 2.45 -0.42
C GLY A 63 1.27 2.53 0.89
N ILE A 64 0.22 1.73 1.00
CA ILE A 64 -0.60 1.70 2.21
C ILE A 64 -0.14 0.61 3.21
N GLY A 65 0.76 -0.27 2.77
CA GLY A 65 1.36 -1.35 3.59
C GLY A 65 1.06 -2.76 3.10
N MET A 66 1.55 -3.75 3.86
CA MET A 66 1.46 -5.18 3.65
C MET A 66 0.73 -5.86 4.82
N LEU A 67 0.27 -7.08 4.59
CA LEU A 67 -0.38 -7.93 5.59
C LEU A 67 0.61 -8.41 6.66
N ASP A 68 0.08 -8.71 7.85
CA ASP A 68 0.83 -9.34 8.94
C ASP A 68 1.55 -10.63 8.50
N GLY A 69 2.79 -10.79 8.95
CA GLY A 69 3.69 -11.88 8.56
C GLY A 69 4.31 -11.76 7.17
N TRP A 70 4.26 -10.58 6.54
CA TRP A 70 5.16 -10.24 5.44
C TRP A 70 6.53 -9.85 6.00
N GLU A 71 7.58 -10.32 5.34
CA GLU A 71 8.98 -9.97 5.60
C GLU A 71 9.66 -9.71 4.24
N PRO A 72 10.66 -8.81 4.18
CA PRO A 72 11.45 -8.64 2.96
C PRO A 72 12.19 -9.94 2.62
N GLN A 73 12.24 -10.28 1.34
CA GLN A 73 12.98 -11.42 0.82
C GLN A 73 14.47 -11.06 0.61
N ASP A 74 15.36 -12.02 0.89
CA ASP A 74 16.78 -11.88 0.62
C ASP A 74 17.04 -11.71 -0.89
N GLY A 75 17.80 -10.68 -1.27
CA GLY A 75 18.17 -10.42 -2.67
C GLY A 75 17.26 -9.43 -3.39
N THR A 76 16.10 -9.10 -2.83
CA THR A 76 15.17 -8.09 -3.37
C THR A 76 15.53 -6.70 -2.87
N ALA A 77 15.59 -5.72 -3.79
CA ALA A 77 15.75 -4.31 -3.43
C ALA A 77 14.40 -3.63 -3.21
N TYR A 78 14.20 -2.98 -2.07
CA TYR A 78 12.94 -2.34 -1.71
C TYR A 78 13.05 -0.82 -1.68
N TYR A 79 12.14 -0.14 -2.37
CA TYR A 79 12.08 1.33 -2.43
C TYR A 79 10.67 1.82 -2.12
N ALA A 80 10.56 2.81 -1.23
CA ALA A 80 9.31 3.47 -0.89
C ALA A 80 9.38 4.94 -1.31
N ILE A 81 8.35 5.43 -2.02
CA ILE A 81 8.25 6.83 -2.43
C ILE A 81 6.91 7.36 -1.95
N GLN A 82 6.91 8.18 -0.92
CA GLN A 82 5.68 8.70 -0.33
C GLN A 82 5.75 10.20 -0.07
N GLY A 83 4.65 10.90 -0.31
CA GLY A 83 4.54 12.32 0.00
C GLY A 83 4.62 12.56 1.51
N PRO A 84 5.25 13.65 1.97
CA PRO A 84 5.41 13.93 3.40
C PRO A 84 4.08 14.20 4.13
N THR A 85 3.00 14.46 3.39
CA THR A 85 1.64 14.75 3.90
C THR A 85 0.61 13.75 3.39
N ASP A 86 1.05 12.59 2.90
CA ASP A 86 0.15 11.51 2.49
C ASP A 86 -0.63 11.00 3.70
N ILE A 87 -1.95 10.99 3.56
CA ILE A 87 -2.87 10.62 4.62
C ILE A 87 -2.77 9.15 5.02
N ASN A 88 -2.27 8.30 4.12
CA ASN A 88 -2.05 6.88 4.43
C ASN A 88 -0.98 6.69 5.51
N ARG A 89 -0.05 7.64 5.70
CA ARG A 89 0.92 7.59 6.81
C ARG A 89 0.24 7.60 8.19
N ALA A 90 -0.96 8.16 8.30
CA ALA A 90 -1.73 8.12 9.54
C ALA A 90 -2.28 6.72 9.88
N LEU A 91 -2.21 5.79 8.92
CA LEU A 91 -2.67 4.40 9.05
C LEU A 91 -1.49 3.41 9.09
N ASP A 92 -0.25 3.90 9.15
CA ASP A 92 0.95 3.08 9.20
C ASP A 92 0.93 2.12 10.40
N GLY A 93 1.27 0.86 10.14
CA GLY A 93 1.33 -0.21 11.15
C GLY A 93 0.00 -0.53 11.84
N MET A 94 -1.13 0.00 11.37
CA MET A 94 -2.44 -0.25 11.97
C MET A 94 -3.15 -1.40 11.28
N GLN A 95 -3.25 -2.56 11.93
CA GLN A 95 -4.13 -3.65 11.52
C GLN A 95 -4.99 -4.14 12.69
N VAL A 96 -6.30 -4.28 12.46
CA VAL A 96 -7.26 -4.94 13.36
C VAL A 96 -8.12 -5.89 12.55
N ASP A 97 -8.01 -7.19 12.82
CA ASP A 97 -8.69 -8.24 12.08
C ASP A 97 -8.46 -8.09 10.54
N PRO A 98 -9.45 -8.15 9.60
CA PRO A 98 -9.14 -8.00 8.18
C PRO A 98 -8.96 -6.53 7.74
N PHE A 99 -8.87 -5.57 8.68
CA PHE A 99 -8.84 -4.14 8.38
C PHE A 99 -7.49 -3.51 8.67
N GLY A 100 -6.99 -2.69 7.74
CA GLY A 100 -5.69 -2.01 7.84
C GLY A 100 -4.50 -2.93 7.58
N TYR A 101 -3.27 -2.41 7.66
CA TYR A 101 -2.04 -3.05 7.19
C TYR A 101 -1.00 -3.09 8.32
N ALA A 102 -0.50 -4.29 8.62
CA ALA A 102 0.41 -4.48 9.74
C ALA A 102 1.83 -3.99 9.45
N VAL A 103 2.27 -4.06 8.20
CA VAL A 103 3.67 -3.76 7.84
C VAL A 103 3.74 -2.60 6.85
N THR A 104 4.25 -1.45 7.29
CA THR A 104 4.45 -0.27 6.44
C THR A 104 5.70 -0.42 5.58
N ALA A 105 5.69 0.15 4.37
CA ALA A 105 6.88 0.27 3.52
C ALA A 105 7.85 1.33 4.09
N SER A 106 8.62 0.96 5.10
CA SER A 106 9.52 1.84 5.86
C SER A 106 10.94 1.26 5.97
N GLU A 107 11.91 2.09 6.38
CA GLU A 107 13.29 1.66 6.63
C GLU A 107 13.40 0.51 7.64
N GLU A 108 12.55 0.52 8.68
CA GLU A 108 12.48 -0.57 9.67
C GLU A 108 12.10 -1.91 9.03
N ASN A 109 11.30 -1.88 7.96
CA ASN A 109 10.83 -3.05 7.23
C ASN A 109 11.63 -3.32 5.94
N GLY A 110 12.86 -2.78 5.85
CA GLY A 110 13.81 -3.07 4.78
C GLY A 110 13.69 -2.17 3.53
N PHE A 111 12.81 -1.17 3.51
CA PHE A 111 12.69 -0.24 2.39
C PHE A 111 13.70 0.89 2.46
N THR A 112 14.22 1.31 1.32
CA THR A 112 14.87 2.62 1.20
C THR A 112 13.81 3.66 0.87
N GLU A 113 13.57 4.64 1.75
CA GLU A 113 12.67 5.76 1.45
C GLU A 113 13.37 6.74 0.50
N LEU A 114 12.78 6.98 -0.67
CA LEU A 114 13.25 7.94 -1.66
C LEU A 114 12.40 9.21 -1.60
N ASP A 115 13.05 10.35 -1.86
CA ASP A 115 12.36 11.63 -1.96
C ASP A 115 11.29 11.59 -3.06
N SER A 116 10.05 11.86 -2.69
CA SER A 116 8.93 11.94 -3.62
C SER A 116 8.96 13.17 -4.53
N GLY A 117 9.80 14.15 -4.22
CA GLY A 117 9.83 15.45 -4.88
C GLY A 117 8.64 16.35 -4.53
N PHE A 118 7.72 15.89 -3.69
CA PHE A 118 6.60 16.68 -3.20
C PHE A 118 7.00 17.47 -1.95
N THR A 119 7.03 18.79 -2.09
CA THR A 119 7.03 19.68 -0.93
C THR A 119 5.62 19.66 -0.34
N GLY A 120 5.43 18.99 0.80
CA GLY A 120 4.12 18.67 1.38
C GLY A 120 3.02 19.73 1.25
N PHE A 121 1.78 19.27 1.13
CA PHE A 121 0.59 20.12 1.02
C PHE A 121 -0.27 20.00 2.28
N ARG A 122 -1.18 20.95 2.54
CA ARG A 122 -2.13 20.83 3.67
C ARG A 122 -2.99 19.57 3.47
N PRO A 123 -2.95 18.56 4.36
CA PRO A 123 -3.62 17.26 4.18
C PRO A 123 -5.11 17.38 3.82
N PHE A 124 -5.78 18.38 4.39
CA PHE A 124 -7.21 18.64 4.18
C PHE A 124 -7.61 19.06 2.76
N GLY A 125 -6.69 19.49 1.90
CA GLY A 125 -7.04 19.84 0.52
C GLY A 125 -7.16 18.64 -0.41
N GLN A 126 -6.55 17.50 -0.07
CA GLN A 126 -6.61 16.28 -0.89
C GLN A 126 -7.98 15.59 -0.82
N HIS A 127 -8.72 15.79 0.27
CA HIS A 127 -10.09 15.27 0.38
C HIS A 127 -11.06 15.86 -0.65
N GLY A 128 -10.84 17.11 -1.07
CA GLY A 128 -11.69 17.78 -2.05
C GLY A 128 -11.54 17.23 -3.48
N ASP A 129 -10.41 16.59 -3.79
CA ASP A 129 -10.08 16.12 -5.15
C ASP A 129 -10.17 14.59 -5.30
N VAL A 130 -10.03 13.82 -4.21
CA VAL A 130 -10.08 12.33 -4.25
C VAL A 130 -11.46 11.79 -3.86
N ILE A 131 -12.23 12.54 -3.08
CA ILE A 131 -13.65 12.28 -2.81
C ILE A 131 -14.43 13.29 -3.65
N SER A 132 -15.44 12.85 -4.39
CA SER A 132 -16.36 13.77 -5.05
C SER A 132 -16.79 14.84 -4.04
N ALA A 133 -16.61 16.12 -4.37
CA ALA A 133 -17.09 17.22 -3.53
C ALA A 133 -18.62 17.18 -3.31
N ASP A 134 -19.32 16.30 -4.04
CA ASP A 134 -20.71 15.93 -3.79
C ASP A 134 -20.82 14.85 -2.68
N PRO A 135 -21.28 15.20 -1.47
CA PRO A 135 -21.45 14.27 -0.35
C PRO A 135 -22.52 13.20 -0.57
N SER A 136 -23.32 13.30 -1.64
CA SER A 136 -24.26 12.23 -2.04
C SER A 136 -23.55 11.05 -2.72
N MET A 137 -22.35 11.28 -3.28
CA MET A 137 -21.50 10.26 -3.89
C MET A 137 -20.55 9.70 -2.81
N ASN A 138 -20.98 8.66 -2.10
CA ASN A 138 -20.26 7.96 -1.00
C ASN A 138 -20.36 8.57 0.42
N LEU A 139 -21.58 8.93 0.84
CA LEU A 139 -21.89 9.44 2.19
C LEU A 139 -21.30 8.60 3.33
N GLN A 140 -21.35 7.27 3.24
CA GLN A 140 -20.79 6.40 4.29
C GLN A 140 -19.27 6.48 4.40
N THR A 141 -18.57 6.56 3.27
CA THR A 141 -17.11 6.73 3.23
C THR A 141 -16.72 8.07 3.84
N HIS A 142 -17.49 9.13 3.53
CA HIS A 142 -17.28 10.45 4.10
C HIS A 142 -17.43 10.45 5.63
N LEU A 143 -18.52 9.87 6.15
CA LEU A 143 -18.76 9.76 7.59
C LEU A 143 -17.71 8.90 8.32
N HIS A 144 -17.22 7.84 7.69
CA HIS A 144 -16.19 6.99 8.28
C HIS A 144 -14.84 7.71 8.37
N LEU A 145 -14.47 8.43 7.31
CA LEU A 145 -13.22 9.19 7.28
C LEU A 145 -13.25 10.38 8.25
N GLU A 146 -14.34 11.16 8.26
CA GLU A 146 -14.58 12.22 9.25
C GLU A 146 -14.42 11.71 10.70
N ARG A 147 -15.00 10.53 10.99
CA ARG A 147 -14.85 9.90 12.30
C ARG A 147 -13.40 9.53 12.62
N ILE A 148 -12.70 8.88 11.69
CA ILE A 148 -11.29 8.52 11.85
C ILE A 148 -10.44 9.77 12.10
N PHE A 149 -10.66 10.85 11.36
CA PHE A 149 -9.93 12.11 11.57
C PHE A 149 -10.25 12.78 12.90
N MET A 150 -11.51 12.76 13.33
CA MET A 150 -11.90 13.25 14.66
C MET A 150 -11.27 12.44 15.79
N GLU A 151 -11.12 11.13 15.62
CA GLU A 151 -10.47 10.26 16.60
C GLU A 151 -8.94 10.49 16.64
N LEU A 152 -8.32 10.78 15.50
CA LEU A 152 -6.87 11.10 15.40
C LEU A 152 -6.54 12.51 15.91
N ALA A 153 -7.39 13.50 15.69
CA ALA A 153 -7.16 14.89 16.12
C ALA A 153 -7.30 15.10 17.65
N ASN A 154 -7.85 14.11 18.36
CA ASN A 154 -8.04 14.14 19.82
C ASN A 154 -7.03 13.25 20.59
N ARG A 155 -5.95 12.80 19.93
CA ARG A 155 -4.79 12.13 20.54
C ARG A 155 -3.57 13.05 20.48
#